data_AF-A0A821MAP8-F1
#
_entry.id   AF-A0A821MAP8-F1
#
_cell.length_a   1.000
_cell.length_b   1.000
_cell.length_c   1.000
_cell.angle_alpha   90.00
_cell.angle_beta   90.00
_cell.angle_gamma   90.00
#
_symmetry.space_group_name_H-M   'P 1'
#
loop_
_entity.id
_entity.type
_entity.pdbx_description
1 polymer ?
#
loop_
_entity_poly.entity_id
_entity_poly.type
_entity_poly.pdbx_seq_one_letter_code
_entity_poly.pdbx_strand_id
1 'polypeptide(L)'
;HQICALHLDQIWCEAQTITVTDLSSQLEHRVNKFLFDKDCHQSRVTIRVVASSDKISKIKPQLKKYYPNQMANDGYPYRTKAIFAFQEIEGIDVVFFGMYVQEYDEHCPAQITIKIWNIKN
;
A
#
# COMPACT_ATOMS: atom_id res chain seq x y z
N HIS A 1 -17.85 20.06 8.27
CA HIS A 1 -16.91 20.55 9.29
C HIS A 1 -15.79 19.53 9.52
N GLN A 2 -14.56 19.94 9.20
CA GLN A 2 -13.29 19.64 9.89
C GLN A 2 -12.81 18.19 10.16
N ILE A 3 -13.44 17.12 9.67
CA ILE A 3 -12.94 15.75 9.95
C ILE A 3 -11.89 15.25 8.94
N CYS A 4 -11.78 15.83 7.74
CA CYS A 4 -10.81 15.35 6.74
C CYS A 4 -9.49 16.15 6.67
N ALA A 5 -9.31 17.20 7.49
CA ALA A 5 -8.26 18.20 7.28
C ALA A 5 -6.99 18.04 8.13
N LEU A 6 -6.91 17.11 9.09
CA LEU A 6 -5.87 17.17 10.14
C LEU A 6 -4.96 15.93 10.26
N HIS A 7 -4.71 15.19 9.17
CA HIS A 7 -3.56 14.28 9.13
C HIS A 7 -2.82 14.23 7.78
N LEU A 8 -3.06 15.22 6.92
CA LEU A 8 -2.52 15.31 5.56
C LEU A 8 -1.73 16.62 5.31
N ASP A 9 -1.36 17.35 6.36
CA ASP A 9 -0.57 18.60 6.25
C ASP A 9 0.85 18.40 5.67
N GLN A 10 1.20 17.18 5.26
CA GLN A 10 2.45 16.84 4.56
C GLN A 10 2.26 16.20 3.17
N ILE A 11 1.04 16.13 2.62
CA ILE A 11 0.82 15.53 1.29
C ILE A 11 0.13 16.55 0.35
N TRP A 12 0.78 17.70 0.16
CA TRP A 12 0.63 18.49 -1.07
C TRP A 12 1.79 18.19 -2.01
N CYS A 13 2.22 16.92 -2.08
CA CYS A 13 3.20 16.49 -3.07
C CYS A 13 2.45 16.12 -4.33
N GLU A 14 2.66 16.86 -5.42
CA GLU A 14 2.25 16.43 -6.76
C GLU A 14 2.70 14.98 -6.95
N ALA A 15 1.80 14.07 -7.32
CA ALA A 15 2.08 12.64 -7.45
C ALA A 15 3.25 12.38 -8.41
N GLN A 16 3.45 13.28 -9.36
CA GLN A 16 4.55 13.28 -10.32
C GLN A 16 5.92 13.53 -9.68
N THR A 17 6.00 14.24 -8.55
CA THR A 17 7.25 14.52 -7.83
C THR A 17 7.72 13.35 -6.96
N ILE A 18 6.81 12.43 -6.64
CA ILE A 18 7.13 11.24 -5.84
C ILE A 18 7.93 10.26 -6.70
N THR A 19 9.02 9.73 -6.14
CA THR A 19 9.92 8.80 -6.81
C THR A 19 9.18 7.59 -7.38
N VAL A 20 9.45 7.31 -8.66
CA VAL A 20 8.92 6.13 -9.34
C VAL A 20 9.75 4.91 -8.96
N THR A 21 9.08 3.84 -8.59
CA THR A 21 9.66 2.51 -8.36
C THR A 21 9.21 1.55 -9.46
N ASP A 22 9.92 0.44 -9.64
CA ASP A 22 9.51 -0.58 -10.62
C ASP A 22 8.10 -1.13 -10.32
N LEU A 23 7.80 -1.38 -9.05
CA LEU A 23 6.47 -1.83 -8.62
C LEU A 23 5.40 -0.80 -8.98
N SER A 24 5.62 0.48 -8.67
CA SER A 24 4.65 1.52 -8.96
C SER A 24 4.45 1.72 -10.46
N SER A 25 5.53 1.66 -11.24
CA SER A 25 5.50 1.75 -12.71
C SER A 25 4.72 0.60 -13.34
N GLN A 26 4.94 -0.64 -12.89
CA GLN A 26 4.22 -1.80 -13.41
C GLN A 26 2.72 -1.76 -13.08
N LEU A 27 2.37 -1.36 -11.85
CA LEU A 27 0.96 -1.19 -11.46
C LEU A 27 0.30 -0.07 -12.26
N GLU A 28 0.97 1.09 -12.38
CA GLU A 28 0.49 2.23 -13.15
C GLU A 28 0.25 1.85 -14.61
N HIS A 29 1.21 1.16 -15.25
CA HIS A 29 1.09 0.71 -16.62
C HIS A 29 -0.10 -0.25 -16.80
N ARG A 30 -0.27 -1.22 -15.90
CA ARG A 30 -1.37 -2.18 -15.97
C ARG A 30 -2.73 -1.51 -15.81
N VAL A 31 -2.88 -0.60 -14.85
CA VAL A 31 -4.13 0.12 -14.61
C VAL A 31 -4.46 1.03 -15.79
N ASN A 32 -3.50 1.82 -16.27
CA ASN A 32 -3.75 2.71 -17.41
C ASN A 32 -4.03 1.94 -18.71
N LYS A 33 -3.35 0.80 -18.94
CA LYS A 33 -3.68 -0.07 -20.06
C LYS A 33 -5.11 -0.59 -19.97
N PHE A 34 -5.53 -1.06 -18.80
CA PHE A 34 -6.91 -1.51 -18.59
C PHE A 34 -7.93 -0.40 -18.85
N LEU A 35 -7.66 0.82 -18.38
CA LEU A 35 -8.54 1.98 -18.62
C LEU A 35 -8.59 2.38 -20.09
N PHE A 36 -7.45 2.31 -20.78
CA PHE A 36 -7.37 2.51 -22.23
C PHE A 36 -8.23 1.50 -23.00
N ASP A 37 -8.12 0.20 -22.65
CA ASP A 37 -8.90 -0.88 -23.27
C ASP A 37 -10.42 -0.76 -22.98
N LYS A 38 -10.81 0.07 -22.00
CA LYS A 38 -12.20 0.36 -21.62
C LYS A 38 -12.72 1.71 -22.14
N ASP A 39 -12.02 2.36 -23.07
CA ASP A 39 -12.40 3.66 -23.64
C ASP A 39 -12.51 4.78 -22.57
N CYS A 40 -11.80 4.62 -21.45
CA CYS A 40 -11.76 5.59 -20.34
C CYS A 40 -10.55 6.53 -20.46
N HIS A 41 -10.37 7.14 -21.63
CA HIS A 41 -9.15 7.86 -22.02
C HIS A 41 -8.81 9.09 -21.15
N GLN A 42 -9.78 9.67 -20.46
CA GLN A 42 -9.59 10.86 -19.61
C GLN A 42 -9.17 10.52 -18.17
N SER A 43 -9.17 9.24 -17.79
CA SER A 43 -8.89 8.80 -16.41
C SER A 43 -7.46 8.32 -16.25
N ARG A 44 -6.46 9.19 -16.48
CA ARG A 44 -5.07 8.81 -16.20
C ARG A 44 -4.90 8.60 -14.70
N VAL A 45 -4.36 7.45 -14.32
CA VAL A 45 -4.06 7.11 -12.93
C VAL A 45 -2.55 7.15 -12.74
N THR A 46 -2.11 7.80 -11.67
CA THR A 46 -0.71 7.77 -11.23
C THR A 46 -0.62 6.89 -9.99
N ILE A 47 0.34 5.95 -9.94
CA ILE A 47 0.52 5.06 -8.78
C ILE A 47 1.90 5.29 -8.20
N ARG A 48 1.99 5.43 -6.87
CA ARG A 48 3.28 5.66 -6.17
C ARG A 48 3.40 4.81 -4.92
N VAL A 49 4.61 4.32 -4.67
CA VAL A 49 5.01 3.79 -3.37
C VAL A 49 5.56 4.97 -2.57
N VAL A 50 4.80 5.44 -1.57
CA VAL A 50 5.15 6.66 -0.81
C VAL A 50 5.97 6.36 0.44
N ALA A 51 5.95 5.10 0.90
CA ALA A 51 6.77 4.65 2.01
C ALA A 51 7.17 3.18 1.81
N SER A 52 8.40 2.85 2.21
CA SER A 52 8.91 1.49 2.27
C SER A 52 9.83 1.37 3.48
N SER A 53 9.54 0.46 4.41
CA SER A 53 10.33 0.28 5.64
C SER A 53 10.33 -1.16 6.13
N ASP A 54 11.43 -1.58 6.74
CA ASP A 54 11.56 -2.90 7.35
C ASP A 54 10.99 -2.88 8.77
N LYS A 55 10.22 -3.93 9.12
CA LYS A 55 9.49 -4.07 10.39
C LYS A 55 9.55 -5.51 10.89
N ILE A 56 9.18 -5.69 12.16
CA ILE A 56 9.06 -7.01 12.80
C ILE A 56 7.61 -7.21 13.25
N SER A 57 6.99 -8.30 12.77
CA SER A 57 5.63 -8.69 13.09
C SER A 57 5.55 -9.21 14.53
N LYS A 58 4.84 -8.49 15.40
CA LYS A 58 4.64 -8.93 16.78
C LYS A 58 3.65 -10.09 16.82
N ILE A 59 4.10 -11.22 17.34
CA ILE A 59 3.24 -12.38 17.58
C ILE A 59 2.42 -12.13 18.84
N LYS A 60 1.09 -12.23 18.72
CA LYS A 60 0.19 -12.06 19.86
C LYS A 60 0.48 -13.11 20.94
N PRO A 61 0.56 -12.74 22.23
CA PRO A 61 0.85 -13.69 23.31
C PRO A 61 -0.09 -14.88 23.36
N GLN A 62 -1.37 -14.67 23.03
CA GLN A 62 -2.37 -15.75 22.96
C GLN A 62 -1.97 -16.82 21.94
N LEU A 63 -1.41 -16.41 20.80
CA LEU A 63 -1.01 -17.32 19.74
C LEU A 63 0.23 -18.15 20.15
N LYS A 64 1.19 -17.53 20.86
CA LYS A 64 2.34 -18.23 21.46
C LYS A 64 1.90 -19.30 22.46
N LYS A 65 0.82 -19.07 23.21
CA LYS A 65 0.28 -20.04 24.17
C LYS A 65 -0.21 -21.34 23.49
N TYR A 66 -0.82 -21.22 22.31
CA TYR A 66 -1.33 -22.39 21.57
C TYR A 66 -0.25 -23.08 20.72
N TYR A 67 0.79 -22.34 20.29
CA TYR A 67 1.84 -22.84 19.39
C TYR A 67 3.27 -22.51 19.87
N PRO A 68 3.67 -22.95 21.07
CA PRO A 68 4.91 -22.48 21.74
C PRO A 68 6.20 -22.85 21.00
N ASN A 69 6.22 -23.95 20.25
CA ASN A 69 7.42 -24.44 19.54
C ASN A 69 7.35 -24.21 18.02
N GLN A 70 6.27 -23.62 17.51
CA GLN A 70 6.05 -23.44 16.06
C GLN A 70 6.15 -21.96 15.64
N MET A 71 6.39 -21.06 16.60
CA MET A 71 6.42 -19.62 16.37
C MET A 71 7.76 -19.02 16.75
N ALA A 72 8.23 -18.08 15.94
CA ALA A 72 9.46 -17.35 16.24
C ALA A 72 9.33 -16.58 17.56
N ASN A 73 10.40 -16.52 18.35
CA ASN A 73 10.36 -15.82 19.63
C ASN A 73 10.21 -14.30 19.45
N ASP A 74 10.88 -13.73 18.44
CA ASP A 74 10.97 -12.29 18.26
C ASP A 74 10.03 -11.73 17.18
N GLY A 75 9.26 -12.60 16.52
CA GLY A 75 8.39 -12.23 15.41
C GLY A 75 8.96 -12.57 14.05
N TYR A 76 8.31 -12.05 13.02
CA TYR A 76 8.71 -12.28 11.62
C TYR A 76 9.09 -10.96 10.95
N PRO A 77 10.30 -10.83 10.40
CA PRO A 77 10.68 -9.64 9.65
C PRO A 77 9.82 -9.52 8.39
N TYR A 78 9.44 -8.30 8.04
CA TYR A 78 8.71 -7.98 6.81
C TYR A 78 9.02 -6.56 6.36
N ARG A 79 8.96 -6.33 5.05
CA ARG A 79 8.97 -4.99 4.49
C ARG A 79 7.54 -4.51 4.32
N THR A 80 7.21 -3.35 4.89
CA THR A 80 5.92 -2.71 4.64
C THR A 80 6.06 -1.65 3.58
N LYS A 81 5.09 -1.59 2.66
CA LYS A 81 4.99 -0.50 1.68
C LYS A 81 3.62 0.16 1.76
N ALA A 82 3.59 1.48 1.62
CA ALA A 82 2.37 2.26 1.44
C ALA A 82 2.27 2.67 -0.04
N ILE A 83 1.20 2.25 -0.70
CA ILE A 83 0.98 2.45 -2.14
C ILE A 83 -0.29 3.26 -2.30
N PHE A 84 -0.23 4.35 -3.06
CA PHE A 84 -1.37 5.21 -3.35
C PHE A 84 -1.59 5.36 -4.85
N ALA A 85 -2.87 5.44 -5.24
CA ALA A 85 -3.27 5.81 -6.58
C ALA A 85 -3.91 7.20 -6.57
N PHE A 86 -3.48 8.02 -7.52
CA PHE A 86 -3.83 9.42 -7.69
C PHE A 86 -4.53 9.59 -9.03
N GLN A 87 -5.51 10.48 -9.06
CA GLN A 87 -6.15 10.96 -10.27
C GLN A 87 -6.10 12.48 -10.26
N GLU A 88 -5.68 13.08 -11.37
CA GLU A 88 -5.73 14.53 -11.53
C GLU A 88 -7.17 14.97 -11.80
N ILE A 89 -7.69 15.85 -10.96
CA ILE A 89 -9.01 16.47 -11.09
C ILE A 89 -8.81 17.98 -11.01
N GLU A 90 -9.10 18.69 -12.10
CA GLU A 90 -8.97 20.15 -12.18
C GLU A 90 -7.56 20.66 -11.79
N GLY A 91 -6.51 19.92 -12.18
CA GLY A 91 -5.11 20.24 -11.86
C GLY A 91 -4.67 19.89 -10.44
N ILE A 92 -5.51 19.18 -9.67
CA ILE A 92 -5.21 18.73 -8.31
C ILE A 92 -5.11 17.21 -8.31
N ASP A 93 -3.99 16.68 -7.77
CA ASP A 93 -3.85 15.25 -7.55
C ASP A 93 -4.69 14.78 -6.36
N VAL A 94 -5.72 13.97 -6.65
CA VAL A 94 -6.61 13.40 -5.64
C VAL A 94 -6.28 11.92 -5.43
N VAL A 95 -5.98 11.56 -4.18
CA VAL A 95 -5.83 10.16 -3.78
C VAL A 95 -7.21 9.50 -3.70
N PHE A 96 -7.45 8.51 -4.54
CA PHE A 96 -8.72 7.75 -4.54
C PHE A 96 -8.55 6.29 -4.09
N PHE A 97 -7.32 5.80 -3.95
CA PHE A 97 -7.03 4.47 -3.44
C PHE A 97 -5.71 4.43 -2.66
N GLY A 98 -5.68 3.66 -1.58
CA GLY A 98 -4.49 3.44 -0.75
C GLY A 98 -4.41 1.99 -0.27
N MET A 99 -3.22 1.42 -0.30
CA MET A 99 -2.95 0.04 0.11
C MET A 99 -1.66 -0.05 0.92
N TYR A 100 -1.72 -0.78 2.03
CA TYR A 100 -0.54 -1.18 2.79
C TYR A 100 -0.29 -2.67 2.56
N VAL A 101 0.92 -2.99 2.10
CA VAL A 101 1.36 -4.38 1.95
C VAL A 101 2.40 -4.74 2.99
N GLN A 102 2.47 -6.03 3.30
CA GLN A 102 3.51 -6.64 4.13
C GLN A 102 4.16 -7.74 3.31
N GLU A 103 5.38 -7.50 2.85
CA GLU A 103 6.18 -8.44 2.08
C GLU A 103 7.06 -9.23 3.07
N TYR A 104 6.81 -10.52 3.15
CA TYR A 104 7.63 -11.45 3.92
C TYR A 104 8.52 -12.22 2.95
N ASP A 105 9.78 -12.42 3.33
CA ASP A 105 10.73 -13.15 2.50
C ASP A 105 10.37 -14.64 2.41
N GLU A 106 10.93 -15.33 1.41
CA GLU A 106 10.73 -16.76 1.16
C GLU A 106 11.14 -17.67 2.35
N HIS A 107 12.04 -17.16 3.20
CA HIS A 107 12.50 -17.83 4.41
C HIS A 107 11.55 -17.63 5.60
N CYS A 108 10.49 -16.84 5.46
CA CYS A 108 9.52 -16.61 6.52
C CYS A 108 8.58 -17.82 6.66
N PRO A 109 8.55 -18.52 7.81
CA PRO A 109 7.71 -19.69 8.01
C PRO A 109 6.22 -19.32 8.21
N ALA A 110 5.88 -18.04 8.21
CA ALA A 110 4.52 -17.59 8.40
C ALA A 110 3.68 -17.85 7.13
N GLN A 111 2.73 -18.78 7.22
CA GLN A 111 1.70 -18.98 6.19
C GLN A 111 0.68 -17.83 6.25
N ILE A 112 0.95 -16.71 5.60
CA ILE A 112 0.11 -15.50 5.70
C ILE A 112 -0.80 -15.38 4.47
N THR A 113 -2.11 -15.49 4.69
CA THR A 113 -3.14 -15.15 3.70
C THR A 113 -3.26 -13.63 3.56
N ILE A 114 -3.23 -13.10 2.33
CA ILE A 114 -3.43 -11.68 2.02
C ILE A 114 -4.84 -11.25 2.49
N LYS A 115 -4.92 -10.23 3.35
CA LYS A 115 -6.18 -9.57 3.74
C LYS A 115 -6.27 -8.19 3.07
N ILE A 116 -7.26 -8.03 2.19
CA ILE A 116 -7.60 -6.75 1.55
C ILE A 116 -8.54 -5.99 2.50
N TRP A 117 -8.15 -4.78 2.90
CA TRP A 117 -9.03 -3.86 3.62
C TRP A 117 -9.65 -2.89 2.61
N ASN A 118 -10.94 -3.05 2.31
CA ASN A 118 -11.70 -2.00 1.64
C ASN A 118 -12.07 -0.94 2.67
N ILE A 119 -11.52 0.26 2.52
CA ILE A 119 -12.03 1.45 3.21
C ILE A 119 -13.31 1.82 2.46
N LYS A 120 -14.47 1.39 3.00
CA LYS A 120 -15.75 1.94 2.56
C LYS A 120 -15.96 3.27 3.30
N ASN A 121 -16.27 4.32 2.54
CA ASN A 121 -16.85 5.57 3.05
C ASN A 121 -18.13 5.28 3.83
#